data_AF-A0A5P8YW88-F1
#
_entry.id   AF-A0A5P8YW88-F1
#
_cell.length_a   1.000
_cell.length_b   1.000
_cell.length_c   1.000
_cell.angle_alpha   90.00
_cell.angle_beta   90.00
_cell.angle_gamma   90.00
#
_symmetry.space_group_name_H-M   'P 1'
#
loop_
_entity.id
_entity.type
_entity.pdbx_description
1 polymer ?
#
loop_
_entity_poly.entity_id
_entity_poly.type
_entity_poly.pdbx_seq_one_letter_code
_entity_poly.pdbx_strand_id
1 'polypeptide(L)' 'MTLLDTHNPLMGPVGMANRIGSVFVTATAAATDWNDRRVTRRALSQLSDRELDDIGLIRADIERASRIKR' A
#
# COMPACT_ATOMS: atom_id res chain seq x y z
N MET A 1 20.41 -7.88 45.73
CA MET A 1 19.85 -9.13 45.17
C MET A 1 18.36 -9.04 45.39
N THR A 2 17.48 -8.93 44.41
CA THR A 2 17.44 -9.35 43.00
C THR A 2 16.83 -8.22 42.16
N LEU A 3 17.42 -7.94 41.00
CA LEU A 3 16.83 -8.20 39.68
C LEU A 3 15.94 -7.05 39.24
N LEU A 4 16.43 -6.29 38.27
CA LEU A 4 15.63 -5.35 37.50
C LEU A 4 14.41 -6.13 36.98
N ASP A 5 13.24 -5.88 37.56
CA ASP A 5 11.95 -6.27 36.99
C ASP A 5 11.72 -5.41 35.74
N THR A 6 12.44 -5.74 34.67
CA THR A 6 12.23 -5.18 33.36
C THR A 6 11.06 -5.93 32.75
N HIS A 7 9.84 -5.47 32.98
CA HIS A 7 8.69 -5.90 32.20
C HIS A 7 8.94 -5.44 30.77
N ASN A 8 9.47 -6.36 29.97
CA ASN A 8 9.70 -6.14 28.56
C ASN A 8 8.38 -5.69 27.91
N PRO A 9 8.26 -4.46 27.38
CA PRO A 9 7.02 -3.99 26.74
C PRO A 9 6.65 -4.83 25.52
N LEU A 10 7.56 -5.69 25.06
CA LEU A 10 7.34 -6.68 24.01
C LEU A 10 6.45 -7.86 24.45
N MET A 11 6.19 -8.03 25.75
CA MET A 11 5.52 -9.23 26.32
C MET A 11 4.21 -8.93 27.08
N GLY A 12 3.84 -7.66 27.25
CA GLY A 12 2.58 -7.25 27.87
C GLY A 12 1.40 -7.18 26.88
N PRO A 13 0.14 -7.18 27.36
CA PRO A 13 -1.07 -7.14 26.51
C PRO A 13 -1.05 -6.02 25.46
N VAL A 14 -0.43 -4.88 25.78
CA VAL A 14 -0.27 -3.72 24.89
C VAL A 14 0.62 -4.03 23.68
N GLY A 15 1.68 -4.83 23.85
CA GLY A 15 2.59 -5.22 22.76
C GLY A 15 1.95 -6.17 21.74
N MET A 16 1.13 -7.12 22.20
CA MET A 16 0.35 -8.00 21.32
C MET A 16 -0.77 -7.25 20.58
N ALA A 17 -1.50 -6.36 21.26
CA ALA A 17 -2.52 -5.52 20.62
C ALA A 17 -1.91 -4.65 19.50
N ASN A 18 -0.72 -4.08 19.72
CA ASN A 18 -0.03 -3.28 18.72
C ASN A 18 0.41 -4.10 17.49
N ARG A 19 0.83 -5.37 17.69
CA ARG A 19 1.19 -6.29 16.60
C ARG A 19 -0.02 -6.62 15.73
N ILE A 20 -1.15 -6.97 16.35
CA ILE A 20 -2.38 -7.30 15.63
C ILE A 20 -2.86 -6.07 14.84
N GLY A 21 -2.91 -4.89 15.48
CA GLY A 21 -3.22 -3.63 14.80
C GLY A 21 -2.29 -3.37 13.61
N SER A 22 -0.98 -3.56 13.78
CA SER A 22 0.00 -3.34 12.71
C SER A 22 -0.17 -4.26 11.50
N VAL A 23 -0.60 -5.52 11.71
CA VAL A 23 -0.88 -6.45 10.61
C VAL A 23 -2.10 -6.01 9.82
N PHE A 24 -3.18 -5.59 10.51
CA PHE A 24 -4.38 -5.07 9.86
C PHE A 24 -4.09 -3.81 9.06
N VAL A 25 -3.34 -2.85 9.62
CA VAL A 25 -2.93 -1.62 8.91
C VAL A 25 -2.10 -1.94 7.66
N THR A 26 -1.18 -2.89 7.76
CA THR A 26 -0.34 -3.29 6.62
C THR A 26 -1.18 -3.99 5.53
N ALA A 27 -2.10 -4.85 5.93
CA ALA A 27 -2.98 -5.56 5.01
C ALA A 27 -3.94 -4.61 4.27
N THR A 28 -4.56 -3.66 4.99
CA THR A 28 -5.44 -2.66 4.36
C THR A 28 -4.66 -1.72 3.46
N ALA A 29 -3.45 -1.29 3.86
CA ALA A 29 -2.58 -0.48 3.01
C ALA A 29 -2.23 -1.21 1.69
N ALA A 30 -1.86 -2.49 1.77
CA ALA A 30 -1.57 -3.32 0.60
C ALA A 30 -2.81 -3.52 -0.30
N ALA A 31 -3.99 -3.71 0.29
CA ALA A 31 -5.24 -3.89 -0.44
C ALA A 31 -5.64 -2.60 -1.19
N THR A 32 -5.57 -1.45 -0.52
CA THR A 32 -5.81 -0.13 -1.12
C THR A 32 -4.84 0.13 -2.26
N ASP A 33 -3.56 -0.12 -2.03
CA ASP A 33 -2.51 0.04 -3.02
C ASP A 33 -2.76 -0.86 -4.25
N TRP A 34 -3.10 -2.14 -4.08
CA TRP A 34 -3.52 -3.01 -5.18
C TRP A 34 -4.75 -2.51 -5.93
N ASN A 35 -5.76 -2.01 -5.20
CA ASN A 35 -6.97 -1.48 -5.80
C ASN A 35 -6.67 -0.23 -6.66
N ASP A 36 -5.88 0.71 -6.13
CA ASP A 36 -5.48 1.91 -6.86
C ASP A 36 -4.78 1.54 -8.17
N ARG A 37 -3.82 0.60 -8.15
CA ARG A 37 -3.16 0.14 -9.38
C ARG A 37 -4.16 -0.37 -10.42
N ARG A 38 -5.17 -1.13 -9.97
CA ARG A 38 -6.21 -1.67 -10.85
C ARG A 38 -7.13 -0.59 -11.39
N VAL A 39 -7.53 0.37 -10.56
CA VAL A 39 -8.40 1.48 -10.95
C VAL A 39 -7.67 2.38 -11.95
N THR A 40 -6.43 2.77 -11.68
CA THR A 40 -5.61 3.56 -12.61
C THR A 40 -5.41 2.84 -13.93
N ARG A 41 -5.06 1.55 -13.92
CA ARG A 41 -4.92 0.76 -15.16
C ARG A 41 -6.23 0.75 -15.95
N ARG A 42 -7.36 0.53 -15.28
CA ARG A 42 -8.69 0.52 -15.92
C ARG A 42 -9.03 1.87 -16.54
N ALA A 43 -8.87 2.95 -15.78
CA ALA A 43 -9.14 4.31 -16.24
C ALA A 43 -8.30 4.65 -17.47
N LEU A 44 -6.98 4.41 -17.42
CA LEU A 44 -6.09 4.67 -18.56
C LEU A 44 -6.38 3.75 -19.76
N SER A 45 -6.78 2.50 -19.53
CA SER A 45 -7.12 1.56 -20.61
C SER A 45 -8.44 1.88 -21.32
N GLN A 46 -9.31 2.68 -20.71
CA GLN A 46 -10.55 3.16 -21.34
C GLN A 46 -10.32 4.36 -22.25
N LEU A 47 -9.17 5.04 -22.14
CA LEU A 47 -8.82 6.18 -22.98
C LEU A 47 -8.31 5.73 -24.37
N SER A 48 -8.65 6.53 -25.37
CA SER A 48 -8.15 6.41 -26.73
C SER A 48 -6.66 6.81 -26.81
N ASP A 49 -5.99 6.43 -27.90
CA ASP A 49 -4.58 6.80 -28.18
C ASP A 49 -4.44 8.32 -28.17
N ARG A 50 -5.47 8.98 -28.73
CA ARG A 50 -5.85 10.39 -28.66
C ARG A 50 -5.55 11.00 -27.30
N GLU A 51 -6.40 10.58 -26.38
CA GLU A 51 -6.50 11.11 -25.02
C GLU A 51 -5.30 10.74 -24.16
N LEU A 52 -4.64 9.61 -24.46
CA LEU A 52 -3.38 9.26 -23.80
C LEU A 52 -2.23 10.14 -24.28
N ASP A 53 -2.15 10.44 -25.58
CA ASP A 53 -1.15 11.34 -26.13
C ASP A 53 -1.32 12.77 -25.61
N ASP A 54 -2.56 13.22 -25.42
CA ASP A 54 -2.88 14.53 -24.82
C ASP A 54 -2.32 14.68 -23.39
N ILE A 55 -2.22 13.59 -22.63
CA ILE A 55 -1.59 13.56 -21.30
C ILE A 55 -0.13 13.11 -21.33
N GLY A 56 0.44 12.93 -22.53
CA GLY A 56 1.84 12.54 -22.75
C GLY A 56 2.16 11.09 -22.39
N LEU A 57 1.19 10.19 -22.51
CA LEU A 57 1.33 8.76 -22.24
C LEU A 57 1.12 7.92 -23.50
N ILE A 58 1.82 6.79 -23.58
CA ILE A 58 1.54 5.73 -24.56
C ILE A 58 0.99 4.48 -23.89
N ARG A 59 0.34 3.58 -24.64
CA ARG A 59 -0.24 2.31 -24.12
C ARG A 59 0.76 1.48 -23.31
N ALA A 60 2.04 1.48 -23.71
CA ALA A 60 3.11 0.78 -23.02
C ALA A 60 3.39 1.34 -21.61
N ASP A 61 3.14 2.63 -21.38
CA ASP A 61 3.40 3.28 -20.10
C ASP A 61 2.29 3.08 -19.06
N ILE A 62 1.12 2.59 -19.46
CA ILE A 62 -0.02 2.39 -18.55
C ILE A 62 0.37 1.51 -17.34
N GLU A 63 1.13 0.43 -17.59
CA GLU A 63 1.57 -0.46 -16.52
C GLU A 63 2.56 0.24 -15.59
N ARG A 64 3.48 1.05 -16.14
CA ARG A 64 4.43 1.85 -15.35
C ARG A 64 3.70 2.89 -14.52
N ALA A 65 2.79 3.65 -15.11
CA ALA A 65 2.01 4.68 -14.43
C ALA A 65 1.16 4.09 -13.30
N SER A 66 0.56 2.92 -13.50
CA SER A 66 -0.24 2.24 -12.46
C SER A 66 0.58 1.80 -11.24
N ARG A 67 1.91 1.76 -11.31
CA ARG A 67 2.80 1.31 -10.23
C ARG A 67 3.46 2.44 -9.46
N ILE A 68 3.45 3.66 -9.98
CA ILE A 68 4.09 4.82 -9.34
C ILE A 68 3.18 5.29 -8.21
N LYS A 69 3.44 4.80 -7.00
CA LYS A 69 2.91 5.34 -5.75
C LYS A 69 4.12 5.68 -4.88
N ARG A 70 4.38 6.98 -4.67
CA ARG A 70 5.45 7.50 -3.82
C ARG A 70 4.97 7.59 -2.37
#